data_AF-I4HUS9-F1
#
_entry.id   AF-I4HUS9-F1
#
_cell.length_a   1.000
_cell.length_b   1.000
_cell.length_c   1.000
_cell.angle_alpha   90.00
_cell.angle_beta   90.00
_cell.angle_gamma   90.00
#
_symmetry.space_group_name_H-M   'P 1'
#
loop_
_entity.id
_entity.type
_entity.pdbx_description
1 polymer ?
#
loop_
_entity_poly.entity_id
_entity_poly.type
_entity_poly.pdbx_seq_one_letter_code
_entity_poly.pdbx_strand_id
1 'polypeptide(L)' 'MQIKDMTPQELQSLIRNTVDDTLDEYFGDPDKGKQVKESFQQKLLEIKQKRLQGRATITAAEVDKRYGIEP' A
#
# COMPACT_ATOMS: atom_id res chain seq x y z
N MET A 1 -6.06 -16.54 22.99
CA MET A 1 -7.39 -16.13 23.48
C MET A 1 -8.39 -17.17 23.01
N GLN A 2 -9.20 -17.73 23.91
CA GLN A 2 -10.34 -18.56 23.48
C GLN A 2 -11.56 -17.65 23.29
N ILE A 3 -12.40 -17.94 22.29
CA ILE A 3 -13.62 -17.15 21.98
C ILE A 3 -14.53 -17.01 23.21
N LYS A 4 -14.52 -18.02 24.09
CA LYS A 4 -15.32 -18.05 25.33
C LYS A 4 -14.92 -17.00 26.37
N ASP A 5 -13.70 -16.49 26.28
CA ASP A 5 -13.16 -15.52 27.23
C ASP A 5 -13.22 -14.07 26.70
N MET A 6 -13.82 -13.87 25.52
CA MET A 6 -13.89 -12.56 24.85
C MET A 6 -15.09 -11.74 25.36
N THR A 7 -14.87 -10.45 25.51
CA THR A 7 -15.96 -9.49 25.69
C THR A 7 -16.78 -9.37 24.41
N PRO A 8 -18.05 -8.93 24.50
CA PRO A 8 -18.87 -8.67 23.32
C PRO A 8 -18.21 -7.69 22.32
N GLN A 9 -17.47 -6.69 22.82
CA GLN A 9 -16.73 -5.76 21.97
C GLN A 9 -15.60 -6.45 21.20
N GLU A 10 -14.80 -7.27 21.86
CA GLU A 10 -13.69 -8.00 21.22
C GLU A 10 -14.20 -8.98 20.17
N LEU A 11 -15.32 -9.65 20.44
CA LEU A 11 -15.97 -10.53 19.46
C LEU A 11 -16.48 -9.74 18.25
N GLN A 12 -17.09 -8.58 18.48
CA GLN A 12 -17.57 -7.72 17.38
C GLN A 12 -16.41 -7.19 16.53
N SER A 13 -15.29 -6.82 17.15
CA SER A 13 -14.07 -6.42 16.44
C SER A 13 -13.48 -7.57 15.65
N LEU A 14 -13.41 -8.78 16.22
CA LEU A 14 -12.92 -9.97 15.51
C LEU A 14 -13.75 -10.24 14.26
N ILE A 15 -15.08 -10.23 14.38
CA ILE A 15 -15.99 -10.45 13.25
C ILE A 15 -15.79 -9.39 12.15
N ARG A 16 -15.71 -8.10 12.53
CA ARG A 16 -15.50 -7.01 11.57
C ARG A 16 -14.19 -7.18 10.82
N ASN A 17 -13.09 -7.42 11.53
CA ASN A 17 -11.78 -7.60 10.92
C ASN A 17 -11.77 -8.80 9.98
N THR A 18 -12.35 -9.94 10.39
CA THR A 18 -12.44 -11.11 9.51
C THR A 18 -13.27 -10.83 8.26
N VAL A 19 -14.35 -10.05 8.37
CA VAL A 19 -15.13 -9.64 7.20
C VAL A 19 -14.31 -8.72 6.29
N ASP A 20 -13.63 -7.72 6.84
CA ASP A 20 -12.78 -6.80 6.07
C ASP A 20 -11.66 -7.56 5.35
N ASP A 21 -10.95 -8.46 6.04
CA ASP A 21 -9.91 -9.32 5.45
C ASP A 21 -10.47 -10.19 4.30
N THR A 22 -11.67 -10.77 4.51
CA THR A 22 -12.32 -11.60 3.48
C THR A 22 -12.74 -10.76 2.27
N LEU A 23 -13.21 -9.53 2.48
CA LEU A 23 -13.58 -8.62 1.41
C LEU A 23 -12.35 -8.15 0.65
N ASP A 24 -11.25 -7.84 1.33
CA ASP A 24 -9.98 -7.47 0.70
C ASP A 24 -9.42 -8.62 -0.15
N GLU A 25 -9.50 -9.87 0.34
CA GLU A 25 -9.15 -11.04 -0.45
C GLU A 25 -10.07 -11.24 -1.67
N TYR A 26 -11.38 -11.01 -1.50
CA TYR A 26 -12.38 -11.21 -2.55
C TYR A 26 -12.32 -10.14 -3.65
N PHE A 27 -12.17 -8.87 -3.27
CA PHE A 27 -12.07 -7.75 -4.20
C PHE A 27 -10.66 -7.60 -4.78
N GLY A 28 -9.63 -8.00 -4.03
CA GLY A 28 -8.23 -7.96 -4.45
C GLY A 28 -7.74 -6.55 -4.78
N ASP A 29 -6.57 -6.47 -5.42
CA ASP A 29 -6.06 -5.19 -5.92
C ASP A 29 -6.96 -4.69 -7.07
N PRO A 30 -7.64 -3.53 -6.92
CA PRO A 30 -8.53 -3.00 -7.94
C PRO A 30 -7.81 -2.64 -9.24
N ASP A 31 -6.48 -2.48 -9.20
CA ASP A 31 -5.64 -2.18 -10.36
C ASP A 31 -4.95 -3.43 -10.94
N LYS A 32 -5.23 -4.62 -10.39
CA LYS A 32 -4.72 -5.89 -10.90
C LYS A 32 -5.12 -6.11 -12.35
N GLY A 33 -4.12 -6.31 -13.20
CA GLY A 33 -4.32 -6.54 -14.64
C GLY A 33 -4.60 -5.28 -15.46
N LYS A 34 -4.70 -4.09 -14.84
CA LYS A 34 -4.79 -2.84 -15.58
C LYS A 34 -3.42 -2.43 -16.13
N GLN A 35 -3.43 -1.84 -17.31
CA GLN A 35 -2.22 -1.26 -17.90
C GLN A 35 -1.98 0.13 -17.33
N VAL A 36 -0.71 0.43 -17.09
CA VAL A 36 -0.27 1.78 -16.74
C VAL A 36 -0.51 2.71 -17.93
N LYS A 37 -1.12 3.88 -17.68
CA LYS A 37 -1.29 4.90 -18.74
C LYS A 37 0.06 5.24 -19.37
N GLU A 38 0.11 5.31 -20.71
CA GLU A 38 1.34 5.59 -21.45
C GLU A 38 2.06 6.85 -20.97
N SER A 39 1.31 7.92 -20.66
CA SER A 39 1.86 9.17 -20.14
C SER A 39 2.53 9.01 -18.78
N PHE A 40 2.05 8.08 -17.95
CA PHE A 40 2.67 7.75 -16.66
C PHE A 40 3.91 6.90 -16.87
N GLN A 41 3.86 5.92 -17.78
CA GLN A 41 5.03 5.11 -18.16
C GLN A 41 6.17 5.97 -18.71
N GLN A 42 5.88 6.93 -19.60
CA GLN A 42 6.87 7.86 -20.15
C GLN A 42 7.52 8.71 -19.05
N LYS A 43 6.74 9.22 -18.10
CA LYS A 43 7.27 9.95 -16.93
C LYS A 43 8.20 9.07 -16.09
N LEU A 44 7.86 7.80 -15.87
CA LEU A 44 8.73 6.87 -15.13
C LEU A 44 10.05 6.62 -15.87
N LEU A 45 10.00 6.46 -17.20
CA LEU A 45 11.20 6.32 -18.03
C LEU A 45 12.08 7.58 -17.97
N GLU A 46 11.49 8.78 -18.04
CA GLU A 46 12.25 10.03 -17.87
C GLU A 46 12.91 10.13 -16.50
N ILE A 47 12.21 9.79 -15.42
CA ILE A 47 12.75 9.79 -14.07
C ILE A 47 13.93 8.82 -13.99
N LYS A 48 13.78 7.61 -14.55
CA LYS A 48 14.85 6.61 -14.61
C LYS A 48 16.08 7.14 -15.37
N GLN A 49 15.89 7.76 -16.53
CA GLN A 49 16.99 8.33 -17.31
C GLN A 49 17.70 9.47 -16.56
N LYS A 50 16.94 10.36 -15.92
CA LYS A 50 17.49 11.46 -15.11
C LYS A 50 18.31 10.93 -13.92
N ARG A 51 17.91 9.81 -13.31
CA ARG A 51 18.71 9.14 -12.25
C ARG A 51 20.01 8.56 -12.79
N LEU A 52 19.97 7.89 -13.95
CA LEU A 52 21.18 7.34 -14.60
C LEU A 52 22.18 8.42 -15.00
N GLN A 53 21.70 9.61 -15.35
CA GLN A 53 22.52 10.78 -15.67
C GLN A 53 23.10 11.50 -14.43
N GLY A 54 22.98 10.91 -13.23
CA GLY A 54 23.59 11.42 -12.00
C GLY A 54 22.81 12.53 -11.31
N ARG A 55 21.52 12.70 -11.61
CA ARG A 55 20.69 13.68 -10.90
C ARG A 55 20.56 13.29 -9.43
N ALA A 56 20.83 14.24 -8.53
CA ALA A 56 20.69 14.05 -7.10
C ALA A 56 19.27 13.56 -6.74
N THR A 57 19.19 12.39 -6.13
CA THR A 57 17.97 11.84 -5.55
C THR A 57 17.97 12.06 -4.05
N ILE A 58 16.79 12.05 -3.45
CA ILE A 58 16.65 11.97 -2.00
C ILE A 58 16.69 10.51 -1.55
N THR A 59 17.16 10.25 -0.33
CA THR A 59 17.22 8.91 0.25
C THR A 59 15.81 8.40 0.56
N ALA A 60 15.64 7.07 0.71
CA ALA A 60 14.36 6.48 1.10
C ALA A 60 13.82 7.10 2.41
N ALA A 61 14.69 7.22 3.43
CA ALA A 61 14.32 7.85 4.70
C ALA A 61 13.81 9.30 4.57
N GLU A 62 14.36 10.08 3.62
CA GLU A 62 13.91 11.45 3.36
C GLU A 62 12.55 11.47 2.62
N VAL A 63 12.30 10.48 1.76
CA VAL A 63 10.97 10.26 1.14
C VAL A 63 9.95 9.93 2.22
N ASP A 64 10.25 8.95 3.06
CA ASP A 64 9.37 8.45 4.12
C ASP A 64 8.94 9.57 5.06
N LYS A 65 9.91 10.35 5.56
CA LYS A 65 9.67 11.55 6.37
C LYS A 65 8.81 12.59 5.66
N ARG A 66 9.04 12.83 4.37
CA ARG A 66 8.31 13.85 3.60
C ARG A 66 6.85 13.49 3.36
N TYR A 67 6.55 12.20 3.23
CA TYR A 67 5.22 11.71 2.94
C TYR A 67 4.49 11.15 4.16
N GLY A 68 5.08 11.26 5.36
CA GLY A 68 4.47 10.78 6.60
C GLY A 68 4.30 9.27 6.63
N ILE A 69 5.15 8.56 5.88
CA ILE A 69 5.20 7.10 5.86
C ILE A 69 6.21 6.73 6.95
N GLU A 70 5.81 6.82 8.22
CA GLU A 70 6.65 6.28 9.30
C GLU A 70 6.54 4.74 9.28
N PRO A 71 7.64 4.01 9.59
CA PRO A 71 7.59 2.56 9.81
C PRO A 71 6.78 2.18 11.06
#